data_AF-A0A936JBA1-F1
#
_entry.id   AF-A0A936JBA1-F1
#
_cell.length_a   1.000
_cell.length_b   1.000
_cell.length_c   1.000
_cell.angle_alpha   90.00
_cell.angle_beta   90.00
_cell.angle_gamma   90.00
#
_symmetry.space_group_name_H-M   'P 1'
#
loop_
_entity.id
_entity.type
_entity.pdbx_description
1 polymer ?
#
loop_
_entity_poly.entity_id
_entity_poly.type
_entity_poly.pdbx_seq_one_letter_code
_entity_poly.pdbx_strand_id
1 'polypeptide(L)'
;MIELFYEVRAIANIKGWLSGEYFSVDDTLIQATAEHKSLEHRDGSDDDGANIKGKTHCNGKHASTTERDARLCRKYNTASDLRFMGHTLSDNRHGLMASAMITTAGDHAEREAAKAMINEARQASGDWATTLTLGADNGYDAQEFIEALHEMNVTPHVAPPHLRA
;
A
#
# COMPACT_ATOMS: atom_id res chain seq x y z
N MET A 1 -10.93 -6.56 -14.31
CA MET A 1 -10.59 -6.97 -12.92
C MET A 1 -11.04 -5.92 -11.91
N ILE A 2 -10.71 -4.64 -12.12
CA ILE A 2 -11.17 -3.53 -11.25
C ILE A 2 -12.71 -3.42 -11.21
N GLU A 3 -13.39 -3.57 -12.36
CA GLU A 3 -14.86 -3.51 -12.44
C GLU A 3 -15.55 -4.55 -11.56
N LEU A 4 -15.08 -5.80 -11.56
CA LEU A 4 -15.63 -6.86 -10.72
C LEU A 4 -15.56 -6.50 -9.23
N PHE A 5 -14.44 -5.92 -8.78
CA PHE A 5 -14.31 -5.48 -7.39
C PHE A 5 -15.35 -4.43 -7.03
N TYR A 6 -15.53 -3.41 -7.90
CA TYR A 6 -16.53 -2.37 -7.66
C TYR A 6 -17.98 -2.89 -7.73
N GLU A 7 -18.28 -3.84 -8.60
CA GLU A 7 -19.59 -4.50 -8.64
C GLU A 7 -19.88 -5.28 -7.34
N VAL A 8 -18.91 -6.09 -6.87
CA VAL A 8 -19.03 -6.83 -5.61
C VAL A 8 -19.20 -5.86 -4.43
N ARG A 9 -18.42 -4.78 -4.40
CA ARG A 9 -18.55 -3.73 -3.38
C ARG A 9 -19.91 -3.02 -3.44
N ALA A 10 -20.43 -2.73 -4.64
CA ALA A 10 -21.75 -2.13 -4.81
C ALA A 10 -22.86 -3.06 -4.30
N ILE A 11 -22.77 -4.37 -4.59
CA ILE A 11 -23.69 -5.37 -4.03
C ILE A 11 -23.59 -5.40 -2.51
N ALA A 12 -22.39 -5.41 -1.94
CA ALA A 12 -22.17 -5.38 -0.49
C ALA A 12 -22.79 -4.12 0.14
N ASN A 13 -22.65 -2.96 -0.51
CA ASN A 13 -23.26 -1.72 -0.05
C ASN A 13 -24.80 -1.79 -0.06
N ILE A 14 -25.40 -2.26 -1.16
CA ILE A 14 -26.86 -2.45 -1.27
C ILE A 14 -27.38 -3.43 -0.21
N LYS A 15 -26.58 -4.43 0.16
CA LYS A 15 -26.89 -5.41 1.21
C LYS A 15 -26.63 -4.91 2.63
N GLY A 16 -26.03 -3.73 2.81
CA GLY A 16 -25.67 -3.18 4.12
C GLY A 16 -24.48 -3.90 4.78
N TRP A 17 -23.61 -4.54 3.99
CA TRP A 17 -22.42 -5.26 4.47
C TRP A 17 -21.16 -4.41 4.48
N LEU A 18 -21.27 -3.11 4.21
CA LEU A 18 -20.22 -2.14 4.48
C LEU A 18 -20.74 -1.22 5.56
N SER A 19 -20.05 -1.15 6.70
CA SER A 19 -20.43 -0.30 7.82
C SER A 19 -20.31 1.17 7.48
N GLY A 20 -19.30 1.54 6.68
CA GLY A 20 -18.99 2.94 6.42
C GLY A 20 -18.37 3.66 7.62
N GLU A 21 -17.99 2.94 8.68
CA GLU A 21 -17.61 3.51 9.98
C GLU A 21 -16.25 3.02 10.48
N TYR A 22 -16.00 1.70 10.43
CA TYR A 22 -14.84 1.09 11.08
C TYR A 22 -13.94 0.41 10.05
N PHE A 23 -12.77 0.99 9.82
CA PHE A 23 -11.83 0.49 8.84
C PHE A 23 -10.49 0.12 9.45
N SER A 24 -9.78 -0.78 8.78
CA SER A 24 -8.36 -1.06 9.02
C SER A 24 -7.60 -1.04 7.70
N VAL A 25 -6.38 -0.52 7.73
CA VAL A 25 -5.46 -0.55 6.59
C VAL A 25 -4.29 -1.48 6.89
N ASP A 26 -3.86 -2.21 5.86
CA ASP A 26 -2.70 -3.09 5.89
C ASP A 26 -2.01 -3.08 4.52
N ASP A 27 -0.71 -3.33 4.51
CA ASP A 27 0.11 -3.38 3.31
C ASP A 27 0.81 -4.74 3.17
N THR A 28 1.20 -5.05 1.94
CA THR A 28 1.92 -6.27 1.63
C THR A 28 2.80 -6.09 0.42
N LEU A 29 3.83 -6.93 0.30
CA LEU A 29 4.68 -6.94 -0.87
C LEU A 29 4.23 -8.00 -1.86
N ILE A 30 3.88 -7.56 -3.07
CA ILE A 30 3.51 -8.42 -4.19
C ILE A 30 4.77 -8.67 -5.01
N GLN A 31 5.13 -9.94 -5.20
CA GLN A 31 6.29 -10.29 -6.01
C GLN A 31 6.04 -9.94 -7.47
N ALA A 32 7.00 -9.24 -8.07
CA ALA A 32 6.99 -8.91 -9.47
C ALA A 32 7.35 -10.15 -10.30
N THR A 33 6.92 -10.20 -11.56
CA THR A 33 7.34 -11.27 -12.50
C THR A 33 8.80 -11.08 -12.92
N ALA A 34 9.32 -9.86 -12.79
CA ALA A 34 10.68 -9.51 -13.11
C ALA A 34 11.73 -10.19 -12.22
N GLU A 35 12.82 -10.61 -12.84
CA GLU A 35 13.96 -11.24 -12.16
C GLU A 35 15.12 -10.24 -11.99
N HIS A 36 16.08 -10.54 -11.12
CA HIS A 36 17.27 -9.70 -10.94
C HIS A 36 18.06 -9.45 -12.24
N LYS A 37 18.00 -10.37 -13.21
CA LYS A 37 18.66 -10.20 -14.52
C LYS A 37 18.05 -9.09 -15.38
N SER A 38 16.83 -8.67 -15.09
CA SER A 38 16.20 -7.55 -15.81
C SER A 38 16.64 -6.20 -15.28
N LEU A 39 17.46 -6.14 -14.23
CA LEU A 39 17.96 -4.89 -13.67
C LEU A 39 19.06 -4.31 -14.54
N GLU A 40 18.80 -3.12 -15.08
CA GLU A 40 19.76 -2.35 -15.85
C GLU A 40 19.97 -0.98 -15.22
N HIS A 41 21.13 -0.38 -15.50
CA HIS A 41 21.42 0.98 -15.05
C HIS A 41 20.50 1.96 -15.77
N ARG A 42 19.92 2.91 -15.04
CA ARG A 42 18.94 3.87 -15.58
C ARG A 42 19.51 4.75 -16.70
N ASP A 43 20.80 5.05 -16.62
CA ASP A 43 21.49 5.93 -17.57
C ASP A 43 21.96 5.19 -18.85
N GLY A 44 21.62 3.90 -19.00
CA GLY A 44 21.95 3.11 -20.19
C GLY A 44 23.45 2.82 -20.34
N SER A 45 24.25 3.01 -19.28
CA SER A 45 25.64 2.54 -19.27
C SER A 45 25.64 1.01 -19.31
N ASP A 46 26.33 0.44 -20.28
CA ASP A 46 26.52 -1.00 -20.43
C ASP A 46 27.19 -1.57 -19.18
N ASP A 47 26.38 -2.06 -18.26
CA ASP A 47 26.79 -2.99 -17.24
C ASP A 47 26.16 -4.32 -17.62
N ASP A 48 26.94 -5.27 -18.15
CA ASP A 48 26.47 -6.56 -18.65
C ASP A 48 25.38 -7.15 -17.74
N GLY A 49 24.10 -6.96 -18.11
CA GLY A 49 22.92 -7.26 -17.29
C GLY A 49 22.74 -8.74 -16.96
N ALA A 50 23.60 -9.59 -17.52
CA ALA A 50 23.59 -11.03 -17.33
C ALA A 50 24.39 -11.51 -16.10
N ASN A 51 25.37 -10.74 -15.60
CA ASN A 51 26.26 -11.22 -14.55
C ASN A 51 25.92 -10.64 -13.16
N ILE A 52 25.05 -11.33 -12.44
CA ILE A 52 24.55 -10.96 -11.10
C ILE A 52 25.60 -11.20 -10.00
N LYS A 53 26.61 -12.05 -10.23
CA LYS A 53 27.57 -12.44 -9.20
C LYS A 53 28.52 -11.28 -8.86
N GLY A 54 28.40 -10.76 -7.64
CA GLY A 54 29.27 -9.72 -7.10
C GLY A 54 28.83 -8.28 -7.39
N LYS A 55 27.72 -8.09 -8.10
CA LYS A 55 27.13 -6.77 -8.37
C LYS A 55 26.08 -6.42 -7.32
N THR A 56 26.11 -5.17 -6.87
CA THR A 56 25.12 -4.64 -5.92
C THR A 56 24.13 -3.76 -6.67
N HIS A 57 22.90 -4.21 -6.79
CA HIS A 57 21.82 -3.41 -7.37
C HIS A 57 21.12 -2.56 -6.30
N CYS A 58 20.65 -1.39 -6.70
CA CYS A 58 19.89 -0.48 -5.85
C CYS A 58 18.88 0.32 -6.67
N ASN A 59 17.74 0.66 -6.06
CA ASN A 59 16.61 1.32 -6.73
C ASN A 59 16.96 2.69 -7.34
N GLY A 60 17.94 3.40 -6.78
CA GLY A 60 18.34 4.72 -7.28
C GLY A 60 19.10 4.68 -8.60
N LYS A 61 19.86 3.60 -8.85
CA LYS A 61 20.71 3.46 -10.05
C LYS A 61 20.19 2.44 -11.05
N HIS A 62 19.40 1.47 -10.58
CA HIS A 62 18.92 0.37 -11.40
C HIS A 62 17.40 0.38 -11.50
N ALA A 63 16.88 -0.12 -12.62
CA ALA A 63 15.47 -0.35 -12.85
C ALA A 63 15.27 -1.64 -13.65
N SER A 64 14.15 -2.32 -13.42
CA SER A 64 13.80 -3.51 -14.19
C SER A 64 13.35 -3.12 -15.61
N THR A 65 13.85 -3.82 -16.61
CA THR A 65 13.39 -3.69 -18.01
C THR A 65 12.08 -4.43 -18.26
N THR A 66 11.77 -5.47 -17.49
CA THR A 66 10.53 -6.25 -17.60
C THR A 66 9.34 -5.52 -16.95
N GLU A 67 9.54 -4.97 -15.75
CA GLU A 67 8.49 -4.29 -14.97
C GLU A 67 9.08 -3.03 -14.32
N ARG A 68 9.02 -1.90 -15.04
CA ARG A 68 9.72 -0.65 -14.67
C ARG A 68 9.31 -0.06 -13.32
N ASP A 69 8.12 -0.38 -12.83
CA ASP A 69 7.60 0.10 -11.56
C ASP A 69 7.94 -0.83 -10.37
N ALA A 70 8.42 -2.04 -10.64
CA ALA A 70 8.91 -2.92 -9.59
C ALA A 70 10.17 -2.32 -8.94
N ARG A 71 10.31 -2.53 -7.63
CA ARG A 71 11.45 -2.03 -6.84
C ARG A 71 12.06 -3.17 -6.05
N LEU A 72 13.37 -3.11 -5.85
CA LEU A 72 14.08 -3.98 -4.93
C LEU A 72 13.61 -3.67 -3.50
N CYS A 73 12.87 -4.60 -2.92
CA CYS A 73 12.36 -4.53 -1.55
C CYS A 73 12.83 -5.76 -0.79
N ARG A 74 13.09 -5.63 0.52
CA ARG A 74 13.34 -6.77 1.40
C ARG A 74 12.10 -7.06 2.22
N LYS A 75 11.70 -8.33 2.27
CA LYS A 75 10.64 -8.78 3.17
C LYS A 75 11.29 -9.35 4.42
N TYR A 76 11.20 -8.65 5.54
CA TYR A 76 11.87 -9.04 6.79
C TYR A 76 13.39 -9.31 6.57
N ASN A 77 13.86 -10.49 6.97
CA ASN A 77 15.28 -10.90 6.92
C ASN A 77 15.63 -11.73 5.68
N THR A 78 14.92 -11.53 4.55
CA THR A 78 15.22 -12.22 3.28
C THR A 78 16.07 -11.37 2.34
N ALA A 79 16.55 -12.00 1.25
CA ALA A 79 17.11 -11.27 0.12
C ALA A 79 16.09 -10.27 -0.46
N SER A 80 16.62 -9.20 -1.05
CA SER A 80 15.81 -8.24 -1.79
C SER A 80 15.36 -8.85 -3.12
N ASP A 81 14.10 -8.68 -3.48
CA ASP A 81 13.58 -8.99 -4.82
C ASP A 81 12.77 -7.82 -5.35
N LEU A 82 12.49 -7.87 -6.66
CA LEU A 82 11.60 -6.94 -7.33
C LEU A 82 10.16 -7.19 -6.89
N ARG A 83 9.55 -6.16 -6.31
CA ARG A 83 8.21 -6.22 -5.72
C ARG A 83 7.43 -4.92 -6.00
N PHE A 84 6.12 -5.02 -5.94
CA PHE A 84 5.17 -3.92 -5.79
C PHE A 84 4.66 -3.88 -4.34
N MET A 85 4.08 -2.75 -3.93
CA MET A 85 3.34 -2.68 -2.67
C MET A 85 1.85 -2.78 -2.96
N GLY A 86 1.20 -3.78 -2.38
CA GLY A 86 -0.25 -3.89 -2.34
C GLY A 86 -0.77 -3.33 -1.03
N HIS A 87 -1.85 -2.59 -1.08
CA HIS A 87 -2.50 -1.96 0.07
C HIS A 87 -3.96 -2.36 0.08
N THR A 88 -4.50 -2.63 1.25
CA THR A 88 -5.91 -3.00 1.43
C THR A 88 -6.56 -2.17 2.52
N LEU A 89 -7.80 -1.77 2.28
CA LEU A 89 -8.68 -1.18 3.27
C LEU A 89 -9.81 -2.16 3.57
N SER A 90 -9.90 -2.62 4.82
CA SER A 90 -10.92 -3.57 5.28
C SER A 90 -12.00 -2.89 6.11
N ASP A 91 -13.26 -3.26 5.90
CA ASP A 91 -14.38 -2.96 6.80
C ASP A 91 -14.40 -3.97 7.96
N ASN A 92 -14.29 -3.48 9.18
CA ASN A 92 -14.09 -4.30 10.38
C ASN A 92 -15.38 -4.94 10.89
N ARG A 93 -16.56 -4.45 10.48
CA ARG A 93 -17.83 -5.00 10.96
C ARG A 93 -18.18 -6.30 10.24
N HIS A 94 -17.92 -6.36 8.94
CA HIS A 94 -18.29 -7.51 8.10
C HIS A 94 -17.09 -8.26 7.51
N GLY A 95 -15.87 -7.76 7.70
CA GLY A 95 -14.64 -8.40 7.23
C GLY A 95 -14.45 -8.33 5.71
N LEU A 96 -15.09 -7.36 5.04
CA LEU A 96 -14.99 -7.18 3.59
C LEU A 96 -13.87 -6.19 3.24
N MET A 97 -13.24 -6.38 2.08
CA MET A 97 -12.34 -5.38 1.51
C MET A 97 -13.15 -4.24 0.91
N ALA A 98 -12.98 -3.04 1.45
CA ALA A 98 -13.63 -1.81 1.02
C ALA A 98 -12.86 -1.11 -0.11
N SER A 99 -11.53 -1.24 -0.13
CA SER A 99 -10.67 -0.73 -1.22
C SER A 99 -9.37 -1.54 -1.30
N ALA A 100 -8.71 -1.50 -2.45
CA ALA A 100 -7.40 -2.09 -2.67
C ALA A 100 -6.61 -1.26 -3.69
N MET A 101 -5.32 -1.08 -3.46
CA MET A 101 -4.44 -0.28 -4.31
C MET A 101 -3.09 -0.97 -4.49
N ILE A 102 -2.47 -0.82 -5.67
CA ILE A 102 -1.09 -1.25 -5.90
C ILE A 102 -0.27 0.00 -6.22
N THR A 103 0.87 0.14 -5.58
CA THR A 103 1.82 1.23 -5.82
C THR A 103 3.23 0.70 -6.07
N THR A 104 4.04 1.55 -6.68
CA THR A 104 5.50 1.42 -6.62
C THR A 104 5.96 1.50 -5.16
N ALA A 105 6.94 0.69 -4.79
CA ALA A 105 7.46 0.73 -3.43
C ALA A 105 8.27 2.01 -3.16
N GLY A 106 8.07 2.59 -1.99
CA GLY A 106 8.79 3.77 -1.52
C GLY A 106 8.41 4.15 -0.09
N ASP A 107 9.21 5.01 0.53
CA ASP A 107 9.16 5.29 1.98
C ASP A 107 7.83 5.89 2.50
N HIS A 108 6.98 6.39 1.60
CA HIS A 108 5.70 7.03 1.92
C HIS A 108 4.51 6.31 1.25
N ALA A 109 4.75 5.27 0.46
CA ALA A 109 3.74 4.67 -0.40
C ALA A 109 2.55 4.10 0.38
N GLU A 110 2.81 3.47 1.52
CA GLU A 110 1.80 2.95 2.45
C GLU A 110 0.83 4.03 2.91
N ARG A 111 1.37 5.16 3.40
CA ARG A 111 0.57 6.25 3.98
C ARG A 111 -0.18 7.04 2.92
N GLU A 112 0.42 7.26 1.75
CA GLU A 112 -0.29 7.89 0.63
C GLU A 112 -1.43 7.01 0.10
N ALA A 113 -1.21 5.69 -0.02
CA ALA A 113 -2.25 4.77 -0.43
C ALA A 113 -3.38 4.70 0.61
N ALA A 114 -3.04 4.64 1.90
CA ALA A 114 -4.02 4.67 2.99
C ALA A 114 -4.88 5.94 2.95
N LYS A 115 -4.26 7.13 2.80
CA LYS A 115 -4.97 8.41 2.64
C LYS A 115 -5.92 8.38 1.46
N ALA A 116 -5.47 7.89 0.30
CA ALA A 116 -6.31 7.79 -0.89
C ALA A 116 -7.52 6.86 -0.67
N MET A 117 -7.29 5.66 -0.14
CA MET A 117 -8.35 4.66 0.07
C MET A 117 -9.38 5.10 1.11
N ILE A 118 -8.94 5.67 2.25
CA ILE A 118 -9.88 6.12 3.29
C ILE A 118 -10.65 7.37 2.85
N ASN A 119 -10.04 8.27 2.07
CA ASN A 119 -10.73 9.42 1.49
C ASN A 119 -11.84 8.98 0.51
N GLU A 120 -11.58 7.95 -0.30
CA GLU A 120 -12.60 7.37 -1.18
C GLU A 120 -13.76 6.78 -0.35
N ALA A 121 -13.46 6.04 0.72
CA ALA A 121 -14.48 5.51 1.62
C ALA A 121 -15.30 6.62 2.30
N ARG A 122 -14.63 7.70 2.72
CA ARG A 122 -15.26 8.90 3.30
C ARG A 122 -16.24 9.54 2.32
N GLN A 123 -15.83 9.74 1.07
CA GLN A 123 -16.69 10.30 0.03
C GLN A 123 -17.88 9.39 -0.28
N ALA A 124 -17.67 8.07 -0.28
CA ALA A 124 -18.72 7.10 -0.55
C ALA A 124 -19.77 7.00 0.59
N SER A 125 -19.41 7.31 1.84
CA SER A 125 -20.35 7.35 2.97
C SER A 125 -21.45 8.41 2.75
N GLY A 126 -21.10 9.54 2.13
CA GLY A 126 -22.04 10.62 1.79
C GLY A 126 -22.60 11.40 2.99
N ASP A 127 -22.39 10.91 4.22
CA ASP A 127 -22.77 11.56 5.46
C ASP A 127 -21.55 12.08 6.22
N TRP A 128 -21.42 13.41 6.27
CA TRP A 128 -20.32 14.03 7.00
C TRP A 128 -20.48 14.00 8.53
N ALA A 129 -21.69 13.72 9.04
CA ALA A 129 -21.93 13.59 10.48
C ALA A 129 -21.39 12.26 11.04
N THR A 130 -21.30 11.23 10.21
CA THR A 130 -20.68 9.96 10.58
C THR A 130 -19.16 10.13 10.70
N THR A 131 -18.60 9.75 11.84
CA THR A 131 -17.14 9.73 12.05
C THR A 131 -16.60 8.37 11.65
N LEU A 132 -15.69 8.33 10.68
CA LEU A 132 -14.97 7.12 10.32
C LEU A 132 -13.82 6.90 11.31
N THR A 133 -13.44 5.65 11.50
CA THR A 133 -12.27 5.26 12.29
C THR A 133 -11.33 4.44 11.41
N LEU A 134 -10.03 4.62 11.58
CA LEU A 134 -9.02 3.87 10.85
C LEU A 134 -8.00 3.26 11.79
N GLY A 135 -8.00 1.93 11.88
CA GLY A 135 -6.96 1.15 12.54
C GLY A 135 -5.76 0.94 11.62
N ALA A 136 -4.56 1.11 12.14
CA ALA A 136 -3.31 0.83 11.41
C ALA A 136 -2.21 0.38 12.38
N ASP A 137 -1.17 -0.28 11.85
CA ASP A 137 -0.02 -0.68 12.64
C ASP A 137 0.94 0.49 12.94
N ASN A 138 2.07 0.22 13.59
CA ASN A 138 3.00 1.27 14.01
C ASN A 138 3.79 1.93 12.87
N GLY A 139 3.84 1.33 11.67
CA GLY A 139 4.49 1.93 10.50
C GLY A 139 3.75 3.19 10.02
N TYR A 140 2.48 3.30 10.38
CA TYR A 140 1.63 4.44 10.10
C TYR A 140 1.70 5.55 11.16
N ASP A 141 2.45 5.38 12.25
CA ASP A 141 2.60 6.40 13.31
C ASP A 141 3.49 7.56 12.84
N ALA A 142 2.93 8.38 11.95
CA ALA A 142 3.55 9.60 11.44
C ALA A 142 2.59 10.77 11.67
N GLN A 143 3.13 11.87 12.19
CA GLN A 143 2.34 13.07 12.49
C GLN A 143 1.54 13.57 11.27
N GLU A 144 2.17 13.63 10.09
CA GLU A 144 1.50 14.07 8.85
C GLU A 144 0.29 13.20 8.49
N PHE A 145 0.37 11.89 8.77
CA PHE A 145 -0.68 10.96 8.44
C PHE A 145 -1.86 11.10 9.41
N ILE A 146 -1.58 11.24 10.70
CA ILE A 146 -2.57 11.49 11.74
C ILE A 146 -3.30 12.82 11.46
N GLU A 147 -2.57 13.87 11.12
CA GLU A 147 -3.13 15.18 10.76
C GLU A 147 -4.04 15.08 9.52
N ALA A 148 -3.59 14.40 8.47
CA ALA A 148 -4.41 14.18 7.27
C ALA A 148 -5.71 13.41 7.57
N LEU A 149 -5.67 12.40 8.45
CA LEU A 149 -6.87 11.68 8.87
C LEU A 149 -7.87 12.59 9.59
N HIS A 150 -7.39 13.46 10.48
CA HIS A 150 -8.25 14.43 11.16
C HIS A 150 -8.87 15.44 10.18
N GLU A 151 -8.11 15.93 9.21
CA GLU A 151 -8.65 16.80 8.14
C GLU A 151 -9.76 16.12 7.33
N MET A 152 -9.69 14.80 7.17
CA MET A 152 -10.72 14.00 6.50
C MET A 152 -11.89 13.59 7.43
N ASN A 153 -11.93 14.08 8.68
CA ASN A 153 -12.87 13.66 9.72
C ASN A 153 -12.83 12.13 9.95
N VAL A 154 -11.62 11.57 9.97
CA VAL A 154 -11.34 10.18 10.31
C VAL A 154 -10.59 10.16 11.65
N THR A 155 -11.07 9.34 12.59
CA THR A 155 -10.42 9.12 13.88
C THR A 155 -9.34 8.04 13.76
N PRO A 156 -8.07 8.36 13.98
CA PRO A 156 -6.98 7.39 13.89
C PRO A 156 -6.91 6.48 15.12
N HIS A 157 -6.71 5.19 14.88
CA HIS A 157 -6.35 4.17 15.87
C HIS A 157 -5.05 3.47 15.44
N VAL A 158 -3.97 4.23 15.46
CA VAL A 158 -2.64 3.76 15.04
C VAL A 158 -1.90 3.16 16.24
N ALA A 159 -1.30 1.99 16.07
CA ALA A 159 -0.52 1.37 17.13
C ALA A 159 0.73 2.22 17.46
N PRO A 160 1.01 2.53 18.74
CA PRO A 160 2.20 3.29 19.09
C PRO A 160 3.47 2.47 18.86
N PRO A 161 4.61 3.11 18.57
CA PRO A 161 5.90 2.44 18.47
C PRO A 161 6.25 1.77 19.79
N HIS A 162 6.80 0.56 19.71
CA HIS A 162 7.28 -0.14 20.89
C HIS A 162 8.46 0.65 21.50
N LEU A 163 8.26 1.21 22.69
CA LEU A 163 9.37 1.67 23.54
C LEU A 163 10.26 0.45 23.81
N ARG A 164 11.49 0.47 23.28
CA ARG A 164 12.52 -0.48 23.68
C ARG A 164 12.88 -0.16 25.13
N ALA A 165 12.58 -1.10 26.03
CA ALA A 165 13.08 -1.10 27.42
C ALA A 165 14.60 -1.31 27.46
#